data_AF-A0A9C9N835-F1
#
_entry.id   AF-A0A9C9N835-F1
#
_cell.length_a   1.000
_cell.length_b   1.000
_cell.length_c   1.000
_cell.angle_alpha   90.00
_cell.angle_beta   90.00
_cell.angle_gamma   90.00
#
_symmetry.space_group_name_H-M   'P 1'
#
loop_
_entity.id
_entity.type
_entity.pdbx_description
1 polymer ?
#
loop_
_entity_poly.entity_id
_entity_poly.type
_entity_poly.pdbx_seq_one_letter_code
_entity_poly.pdbx_strand_id
1 'polypeptide(L)'
;MKRWIRCFTAVEGFLSNRGQSFLETALFLPILLLFVAGTIEVGVYALKYMSVLDASREAARFGSNLDPALTAKYPLDMHGAPFPDVRLMSTAELHSVCNNGESTNFYYEVACLAIQNISSGTLKMEAGDDIVITVIGVKDGQLKHRWPTRDQGHPNDLDYHFQGANDGPANASCTITNTENCRSWSLYGNRTSTIDNAAIVNALHTSAPSTGFVIVEIYHAHPHFTSLFTIGEFIPNPIQLRPFTIFPVPAAEPR
;
A
#
# COMPACT_ATOMS: atom_id res chain seq x y z
N MET A 1 -69.86 17.17 -50.83
CA MET A 1 -69.13 16.40 -49.81
C MET A 1 -67.78 15.99 -50.41
N LYS A 2 -66.67 16.18 -49.66
CA LYS A 2 -65.28 15.82 -49.99
C LYS A 2 -64.50 16.74 -50.95
N ARG A 3 -64.18 17.90 -50.38
CA ARG A 3 -62.99 18.72 -50.65
C ARG A 3 -61.84 18.09 -49.82
N TRP A 4 -60.58 18.24 -50.28
CA TRP A 4 -59.31 17.93 -49.61
C TRP A 4 -58.80 16.48 -49.71
N ILE A 5 -57.73 16.27 -50.49
CA ILE A 5 -56.39 15.82 -50.07
C ILE A 5 -55.47 15.93 -51.31
N ARG A 6 -54.74 17.04 -51.38
CA ARG A 6 -53.47 17.20 -52.12
C ARG A 6 -52.66 18.22 -51.34
N CYS A 7 -51.87 17.75 -50.38
CA CYS A 7 -50.77 18.51 -49.79
C CYS A 7 -49.88 17.55 -49.00
N PHE A 8 -49.04 16.79 -49.71
CA PHE A 8 -47.83 16.18 -49.14
C PHE A 8 -46.82 16.05 -50.28
N THR A 9 -46.33 17.21 -50.72
CA THR A 9 -45.08 17.36 -51.45
C THR A 9 -44.26 18.41 -50.71
N ALA A 10 -42.97 18.12 -50.56
CA ALA A 10 -41.91 18.99 -50.08
C ALA A 10 -41.83 19.22 -48.55
N VAL A 11 -41.23 18.26 -47.85
CA VAL A 11 -40.23 18.58 -46.83
C VAL A 11 -38.87 18.11 -47.37
N GLU A 12 -38.48 18.67 -48.51
CA GLU A 12 -37.07 18.76 -48.91
C GLU A 12 -36.66 20.19 -48.60
N GLY A 13 -36.08 20.39 -47.41
CA GLY A 13 -35.72 21.71 -46.94
C GLY A 13 -34.76 21.64 -45.77
N PHE A 14 -33.48 21.90 -46.08
CA PHE A 14 -32.42 22.32 -45.17
C PHE A 14 -31.56 21.25 -44.45
N LEU A 15 -31.04 20.25 -45.17
CA LEU A 15 -29.74 19.67 -44.80
C LEU A 15 -28.63 20.45 -45.50
N SER A 16 -28.27 21.59 -44.90
CA SER A 16 -26.99 22.23 -45.18
C SER A 16 -25.88 21.33 -44.66
N ASN A 17 -25.22 20.56 -45.55
CA ASN A 17 -23.99 19.82 -45.22
C ASN A 17 -22.84 20.73 -44.73
N ARG A 18 -22.98 22.05 -44.86
CA ARG A 18 -22.04 23.03 -44.31
C ARG A 18 -22.42 23.33 -42.87
N GLY A 19 -21.65 22.78 -41.93
CA GLY A 19 -21.80 22.97 -40.48
C GLY A 19 -21.87 21.65 -39.69
N GLN A 20 -22.31 20.56 -40.33
CA GLN A 20 -22.44 19.25 -39.67
C GLN A 20 -21.10 18.71 -39.17
N SER A 21 -20.04 18.78 -39.98
CA SER A 21 -18.69 18.36 -39.56
C SER A 21 -18.17 19.16 -38.35
N PHE A 22 -18.54 20.44 -38.23
CA PHE A 22 -18.17 21.28 -37.09
C PHE A 22 -18.94 20.88 -35.83
N LEU A 23 -20.23 20.56 -35.97
CA LEU A 23 -21.07 20.08 -34.86
C LEU A 23 -20.62 18.70 -34.36
N GLU A 24 -20.33 17.77 -35.27
CA GLU A 24 -19.81 16.45 -34.94
C GLU A 24 -18.47 16.57 -34.20
N THR A 25 -17.54 17.37 -34.71
CA THR A 25 -16.24 17.58 -34.05
C THR A 25 -16.41 18.24 -32.67
N ALA A 26 -17.28 19.23 -32.55
CA ALA A 26 -17.55 19.91 -31.28
C ALA A 26 -18.15 18.98 -30.21
N LEU A 27 -18.93 17.97 -30.62
CA LEU A 27 -19.50 16.98 -29.72
C LEU A 27 -18.53 15.82 -29.41
N PHE A 28 -17.71 15.40 -30.38
CA PHE A 28 -16.74 14.32 -30.17
C PHE A 28 -15.48 14.75 -29.43
N LEU A 29 -15.02 15.99 -29.62
CA LEU A 29 -13.81 16.51 -28.97
C LEU A 29 -13.84 16.39 -27.43
N PRO A 30 -14.87 16.84 -26.69
CA PRO A 30 -14.89 16.71 -25.24
C PRO A 30 -14.91 15.25 -24.78
N ILE A 31 -15.57 14.36 -25.53
CA ILE A 31 -15.59 12.92 -25.24
C ILE A 31 -14.18 12.34 -25.44
N LEU A 32 -13.51 12.67 -26.54
CA LEU A 32 -12.14 12.25 -26.81
C LEU A 32 -11.19 12.72 -25.71
N LEU A 33 -11.30 13.99 -25.29
CA LEU A 33 -10.47 14.55 -24.22
C LEU A 33 -10.70 13.83 -22.89
N LEU A 34 -11.95 13.47 -22.58
CA LEU A 34 -12.28 12.69 -21.39
C LEU A 34 -11.66 11.28 -21.46
N PHE A 35 -11.72 10.62 -22.62
CA PHE A 35 -11.04 9.33 -22.82
C PHE A 35 -9.53 9.44 -22.63
N VAL A 36 -8.90 10.44 -23.25
CA VAL A 36 -7.45 10.66 -23.13
C VAL A 36 -7.07 10.94 -21.67
N ALA A 37 -7.78 11.85 -20.99
CA ALA A 37 -7.55 12.15 -19.59
C ALA A 37 -7.69 10.90 -18.71
N GLY A 38 -8.72 10.07 -18.96
CA GLY A 38 -8.94 8.82 -18.23
C GLY A 38 -7.80 7.81 -18.45
N THR A 39 -7.32 7.66 -19.68
CA THR A 39 -6.17 6.78 -19.97
C THR A 39 -4.88 7.24 -19.31
N ILE A 40 -4.65 8.56 -19.23
CA ILE A 40 -3.48 9.13 -18.55
C ILE A 40 -3.57 8.86 -17.05
N GLU A 41 -4.73 9.09 -16.42
CA GLU A 41 -4.96 8.85 -14.99
C GLU A 41 -4.69 7.38 -14.62
N VAL A 42 -5.28 6.44 -15.38
CA VAL A 42 -5.06 4.99 -15.17
C VAL A 42 -3.60 4.61 -15.41
N GLY A 43 -2.94 5.21 -16.40
CA GLY A 43 -1.52 4.96 -16.66
C GLY A 43 -0.61 5.41 -15.52
N VAL A 44 -0.84 6.61 -14.97
CA VAL A 44 -0.09 7.15 -13.83
C VAL A 44 -0.35 6.33 -12.57
N TYR A 45 -1.60 5.94 -12.32
CA TYR A 45 -1.97 5.04 -11.23
C TYR A 45 -1.25 3.69 -11.33
N ALA A 46 -1.27 3.06 -12.51
CA ALA A 46 -0.62 1.77 -12.74
C ALA A 46 0.90 1.85 -12.54
N LEU A 47 1.53 2.92 -13.02
CA LEU A 47 2.97 3.14 -12.82
C LEU A 47 3.32 3.25 -11.33
N LYS A 48 2.55 4.02 -10.55
CA LYS A 48 2.76 4.15 -9.11
C LYS A 48 2.50 2.84 -8.37
N TYR A 49 1.46 2.11 -8.75
CA TYR A 49 1.18 0.78 -8.19
C TYR A 49 2.34 -0.19 -8.42
N MET A 50 2.86 -0.27 -9.65
CA MET A 50 3.99 -1.14 -9.97
C MET A 50 5.27 -0.76 -9.22
N SER A 51 5.59 0.54 -9.12
CA SER A 51 6.75 1.00 -8.36
C SER A 51 6.69 0.60 -6.88
N VAL A 52 5.53 0.76 -6.24
CA VAL A 52 5.36 0.39 -4.83
C VAL A 52 5.32 -1.14 -4.66
N LEU A 53 4.75 -1.87 -5.62
CA LEU A 53 4.73 -3.33 -5.60
C LEU A 53 6.14 -3.93 -5.74
N ASP A 54 6.96 -3.41 -6.65
CA ASP A 54 8.34 -3.88 -6.82
C ASP A 54 9.19 -3.57 -5.58
N ALA A 55 8.98 -2.41 -4.95
CA ALA A 55 9.60 -2.09 -3.68
C ALA A 55 9.20 -3.05 -2.53
N SER A 56 7.91 -3.39 -2.45
CA SER A 56 7.41 -4.42 -1.50
C SER A 56 8.07 -5.77 -1.74
N ARG A 57 8.25 -6.16 -3.01
CA ARG A 57 8.89 -7.43 -3.38
C ARG A 57 10.36 -7.49 -2.99
N GLU A 58 11.13 -6.45 -3.32
CA GLU A 58 12.56 -6.42 -2.98
C GLU A 58 12.76 -6.35 -1.46
N ALA A 59 11.95 -5.56 -0.76
CA ALA A 59 11.95 -5.52 0.70
C ALA A 59 11.66 -6.89 1.34
N ALA A 60 10.59 -7.58 0.89
CA ALA A 60 10.24 -8.90 1.40
C ALA A 60 11.29 -9.96 1.07
N ARG A 61 11.87 -9.91 -0.13
CA ARG A 61 12.96 -10.80 -0.54
C ARG A 61 14.20 -10.59 0.31
N PHE A 62 14.55 -9.34 0.63
CA PHE A 62 15.67 -9.07 1.51
C PHE A 62 15.42 -9.54 2.94
N GLY A 63 14.22 -9.26 3.47
CA GLY A 63 13.78 -9.74 4.78
C GLY A 63 13.82 -11.26 4.92
N SER A 64 13.68 -12.02 3.83
CA SER A 64 13.81 -13.49 3.85
C SER A 64 15.16 -14.02 4.32
N ASN A 65 16.22 -13.21 4.16
CA ASN A 65 17.58 -13.59 4.54
C ASN A 65 17.97 -13.13 5.95
N LEU A 66 17.07 -12.41 6.64
CA LEU A 66 17.32 -11.85 7.97
C LEU A 66 16.62 -12.67 9.06
N ASP A 67 17.06 -12.49 10.30
CA ASP A 67 16.44 -13.10 11.47
C ASP A 67 15.61 -12.05 12.24
N PRO A 68 14.27 -12.17 12.30
CA PRO A 68 13.42 -11.23 13.02
C PRO A 68 13.63 -11.26 14.54
N ALA A 69 14.26 -12.31 15.09
CA ALA A 69 14.59 -12.37 16.51
C ALA A 69 15.82 -11.52 16.87
N LEU A 70 16.66 -11.14 15.89
CA LEU A 70 17.86 -10.32 16.12
C LEU A 70 17.58 -8.81 16.16
N THR A 71 16.33 -8.40 15.89
CA THR A 71 15.83 -7.01 15.93
C THR A 71 16.20 -6.26 17.22
N ALA A 72 16.30 -6.97 18.35
CA ALA A 72 16.57 -6.38 19.66
C ALA A 72 17.99 -5.82 19.83
N LYS A 73 18.93 -6.14 18.93
CA LYS A 73 20.36 -5.97 19.22
C LYS A 73 20.93 -4.59 18.88
N TYR A 74 20.50 -3.92 17.80
CA TYR A 74 20.98 -2.57 17.45
C TYR A 74 19.97 -1.77 16.59
N PRO A 75 19.56 -0.55 16.98
CA PRO A 75 18.88 0.39 16.06
C PRO A 75 19.81 0.81 14.90
N LEU A 76 19.27 1.34 13.79
CA LEU A 76 20.05 1.99 12.70
C LEU A 76 21.18 2.82 13.32
N ASP A 77 22.41 2.61 12.86
CA ASP A 77 23.68 2.94 13.49
C ASP A 77 23.64 4.33 14.05
N MET A 78 23.44 4.35 15.34
CA MET A 78 23.61 5.50 16.16
C MET A 78 24.61 5.06 17.18
N HIS A 79 25.84 5.54 17.00
CA HIS A 79 26.94 5.48 17.95
C HIS A 79 26.53 6.02 19.35
N GLY A 80 25.68 5.29 20.07
CA GLY A 80 25.12 5.65 21.39
C GLY A 80 23.89 6.56 21.41
N ALA A 81 23.19 6.83 20.30
CA ALA A 81 21.97 7.66 20.29
C ALA A 81 20.67 6.84 20.08
N PRO A 82 19.53 7.28 20.63
CA PRO A 82 18.23 6.62 20.41
C PRO A 82 17.77 6.84 18.97
N PHE A 83 17.14 5.82 18.38
CA PHE A 83 16.64 5.85 17.01
C PHE A 83 15.88 7.17 16.71
N PRO A 84 16.19 7.88 15.61
CA PRO A 84 15.57 9.16 15.35
C PRO A 84 14.09 8.96 14.98
N ASP A 85 13.22 9.82 15.49
CA ASP A 85 11.80 9.76 15.16
C ASP A 85 11.59 10.06 13.68
N VAL A 86 11.25 9.02 12.89
CA VAL A 86 11.03 9.13 11.44
C VAL A 86 9.87 10.04 11.07
N ARG A 87 8.97 10.32 12.01
CA ARG A 87 7.86 11.27 11.82
C ARG A 87 8.32 12.72 11.79
N LEU A 88 9.48 13.00 12.39
CA LEU A 88 10.08 14.33 12.41
C LEU A 88 11.08 14.55 11.27
N MET A 89 11.37 13.51 10.48
CA MET A 89 12.29 13.57 9.36
C MET A 89 11.56 13.89 8.06
N SER A 90 12.17 14.71 7.22
CA SER A 90 11.74 14.88 5.84
C SER A 90 12.01 13.60 5.04
N THR A 91 11.30 13.43 3.92
CA THR A 91 11.51 12.29 3.02
C THR A 91 12.95 12.20 2.52
N ALA A 92 13.61 13.34 2.26
CA ALA A 92 15.01 13.38 1.83
C ALA A 92 15.98 12.92 2.94
N GLU A 93 15.73 13.32 4.19
CA GLU A 93 16.52 12.87 5.34
C GLU A 93 16.37 11.38 5.56
N LEU A 94 15.14 10.86 5.51
CA LEU A 94 14.88 9.43 5.64
C LEU A 94 15.57 8.61 4.54
N HIS A 95 15.51 9.06 3.27
CA HIS A 95 16.27 8.43 2.19
C HIS A 95 17.78 8.47 2.44
N SER A 96 18.31 9.57 2.98
CA SER A 96 19.73 9.68 3.33
C SER A 96 20.12 8.71 4.45
N VAL A 97 19.29 8.58 5.49
CA VAL A 97 19.49 7.61 6.57
C VAL A 97 19.45 6.19 6.05
N CYS A 98 18.52 5.85 5.16
CA CYS A 98 18.46 4.51 4.59
C CYS A 98 19.63 4.19 3.65
N ASN A 99 20.20 5.19 2.97
CA ASN A 99 21.34 4.98 2.07
C ASN A 99 22.69 4.90 2.79
N ASN A 100 22.84 5.60 3.90
CA ASN A 100 24.13 5.78 4.57
C ASN A 100 24.17 5.17 5.98
N GLY A 101 23.02 4.85 6.56
CA GLY A 101 22.91 4.23 7.86
C GLY A 101 23.13 2.72 7.78
N GLU A 102 23.85 2.17 8.74
CA GLU A 102 24.01 0.73 8.89
C GLU A 102 23.05 0.28 10.00
N SER A 103 22.13 -0.67 9.81
CA SER A 103 21.38 -1.25 10.94
C SER A 103 21.72 -2.71 11.11
N THR A 104 21.18 -3.31 12.16
CA THR A 104 20.91 -4.75 12.19
C THR A 104 19.46 -5.03 12.60
N ASN A 105 18.64 -3.98 12.74
CA ASN A 105 17.24 -4.12 13.06
C ASN A 105 16.49 -4.57 11.81
N PHE A 106 15.97 -5.79 11.87
CA PHE A 106 15.21 -6.44 10.81
C PHE A 106 14.21 -5.50 10.12
N TYR A 107 13.38 -4.81 10.90
CA TYR A 107 12.28 -4.02 10.35
C TYR A 107 12.77 -2.75 9.65
N TYR A 108 13.77 -2.08 10.24
CA TYR A 108 14.34 -0.89 9.61
C TYR A 108 15.08 -1.23 8.33
N GLU A 109 15.85 -2.32 8.28
CA GLU A 109 16.54 -2.68 7.04
C GLU A 109 15.54 -3.03 5.92
N VAL A 110 14.49 -3.78 6.24
CA VAL A 110 13.42 -4.11 5.29
C VAL A 110 12.69 -2.84 4.83
N ALA A 111 12.35 -1.94 5.75
CA ALA A 111 11.68 -0.67 5.42
C ALA A 111 12.58 0.25 4.57
N CYS A 112 13.86 0.35 4.92
CA CYS A 112 14.83 1.14 4.18
C CYS A 112 15.04 0.61 2.77
N LEU A 113 15.08 -0.71 2.58
CA LEU A 113 15.15 -1.26 1.24
C LEU A 113 13.87 -0.96 0.44
N ALA A 114 12.70 -0.99 1.07
CA ALA A 114 11.47 -0.57 0.40
C ALA A 114 11.54 0.90 -0.04
N ILE A 115 12.02 1.79 0.84
CA ILE A 115 12.20 3.23 0.55
C ILE A 115 13.20 3.44 -0.59
N GLN A 116 14.33 2.72 -0.60
CA GLN A 116 15.35 2.82 -1.65
C GLN A 116 14.83 2.44 -3.04
N ASN A 117 13.84 1.55 -3.10
CA ASN A 117 13.22 1.09 -4.34
C ASN A 117 12.01 1.94 -4.77
N ILE A 118 11.67 2.99 -4.02
CA ILE A 118 10.61 3.95 -4.35
C ILE A 118 11.23 5.32 -4.63
N SER A 119 10.67 6.09 -5.57
CA SER A 119 11.13 7.47 -5.80
C SER A 119 10.90 8.35 -4.58
N SER A 120 11.88 9.20 -4.24
CA SER A 120 11.77 10.12 -3.11
C SER A 120 10.55 11.02 -3.21
N GLY A 121 9.87 11.21 -2.08
CA GLY A 121 8.62 11.98 -2.00
C GLY A 121 7.35 11.24 -2.46
N THR A 122 7.43 9.95 -2.78
CA THR A 122 6.24 9.12 -3.04
C THR A 122 5.47 8.82 -1.77
N LEU A 123 6.16 8.39 -0.71
CA LEU A 123 5.55 8.13 0.58
C LEU A 123 5.43 9.43 1.37
N LYS A 124 4.20 9.71 1.85
CA LYS A 124 3.84 10.90 2.61
C LYS A 124 3.11 10.54 3.89
N MET A 125 3.76 10.78 5.02
CA MET A 125 3.18 10.49 6.34
C MET A 125 1.85 11.24 6.55
N GLU A 126 1.76 12.50 6.10
CA GLU A 126 0.56 13.32 6.23
C GLU A 126 -0.64 12.80 5.41
N ALA A 127 -0.39 11.99 4.38
CA ALA A 127 -1.41 11.36 3.57
C ALA A 127 -1.87 10.00 4.14
N GLY A 128 -1.28 9.57 5.27
CA GLY A 128 -1.54 8.26 5.87
C GLY A 128 -0.81 7.12 5.14
N ASP A 129 0.26 7.44 4.41
CA ASP A 129 1.16 6.44 3.83
C ASP A 129 1.98 5.77 4.92
N ASP A 130 2.33 4.51 4.68
CA ASP A 130 3.07 3.72 5.65
C ASP A 130 3.69 2.48 5.01
N ILE A 131 4.73 1.96 5.66
CA ILE A 131 5.28 0.64 5.36
C ILE A 131 5.02 -0.23 6.58
N VAL A 132 4.25 -1.28 6.38
CA VAL A 132 3.86 -2.22 7.43
C VAL A 132 4.52 -3.57 7.16
N ILE A 133 5.23 -4.09 8.15
CA ILE A 133 5.98 -5.33 8.06
C ILE A 133 5.49 -6.26 9.17
N THR A 134 5.13 -7.47 8.77
CA THR A 134 4.68 -8.52 9.69
C THR A 134 5.50 -9.77 9.40
N VAL A 135 5.97 -10.44 10.44
CA VAL A 135 6.56 -11.79 10.28
C VAL A 135 5.69 -12.79 11.03
N ILE A 136 5.47 -13.94 10.43
CA ILE A 136 4.66 -15.03 10.98
C ILE A 136 5.45 -16.33 10.97
N GLY A 137 5.18 -17.19 11.93
CA GLY A 137 5.76 -18.52 12.07
C GLY A 137 4.65 -19.54 12.05
N VAL A 138 4.76 -20.52 11.16
CA VAL A 138 3.78 -21.58 10.93
C VAL A 138 4.40 -22.91 11.33
N LYS A 139 3.62 -23.76 11.99
CA LYS A 139 3.99 -25.14 12.34
C LYS A 139 2.74 -26.01 12.30
N ASP A 140 2.82 -27.13 11.60
CA ASP A 140 1.72 -28.10 11.43
C ASP A 140 0.43 -27.45 10.88
N GLY A 141 0.55 -26.61 9.85
CA GLY A 141 -0.61 -25.91 9.25
C GLY A 141 -1.30 -24.90 10.17
N GLN A 142 -0.66 -24.49 11.27
CA GLN A 142 -1.18 -23.52 12.23
C GLN A 142 -0.19 -22.39 12.44
N LEU A 143 -0.69 -21.17 12.63
CA LEU A 143 0.14 -20.03 13.03
C LEU A 143 0.53 -20.19 14.52
N LYS A 144 1.82 -20.11 14.81
CA LYS A 144 2.38 -20.23 16.17
C LYS A 144 2.84 -18.90 16.74
N HIS A 145 3.49 -18.08 15.91
CA HIS A 145 4.06 -16.82 16.35
C HIS A 145 3.82 -15.74 15.30
N ARG A 146 3.68 -14.51 15.78
CA ARG A 146 3.66 -13.30 14.97
C ARG A 146 4.58 -12.27 15.61
N TRP A 147 5.48 -11.72 14.81
CA TRP A 147 6.43 -10.69 15.18
C TRP A 147 5.99 -9.34 14.61
N PRO A 148 6.40 -8.22 15.22
CA PRO A 148 7.29 -8.12 16.40
C PRO A 148 6.61 -8.53 17.70
N THR A 149 7.37 -9.12 18.64
CA THR A 149 6.92 -9.23 20.03
C THR A 149 7.35 -7.99 20.83
N ARG A 150 6.61 -7.65 21.89
CA ARG A 150 6.90 -6.47 22.72
C ARG A 150 8.32 -6.51 23.31
N ASP A 151 8.82 -7.70 23.60
CA ASP A 151 10.12 -7.90 24.25
C ASP A 151 11.30 -7.97 23.25
N GLN A 152 11.02 -7.86 21.95
CA GLN A 152 12.03 -7.87 20.88
C GLN A 152 12.38 -6.48 20.34
N GLY A 153 11.58 -5.46 20.66
CA GLY A 153 11.95 -4.08 20.37
C GLY A 153 13.14 -3.67 21.21
N HIS A 154 14.06 -2.91 20.64
CA HIS A 154 15.09 -2.28 21.45
C HIS A 154 14.40 -1.32 22.46
N PRO A 155 14.84 -1.21 23.72
CA PRO A 155 14.16 -0.36 24.72
C PRO A 155 14.03 1.13 24.33
N ASN A 156 14.85 1.57 23.38
CA ASN A 156 14.82 2.93 22.84
C ASN A 156 14.06 3.05 21.50
N ASP A 157 13.51 1.95 20.97
CA ASP A 157 12.63 2.03 19.82
C ASP A 157 11.32 2.72 20.23
N LEU A 158 10.79 3.55 19.33
CA LEU A 158 9.57 4.29 19.62
C LEU A 158 8.36 3.35 19.58
N ASP A 159 7.53 3.40 20.62
CA ASP A 159 6.38 2.50 20.81
C ASP A 159 5.43 2.49 19.61
N TYR A 160 5.33 3.59 18.86
CA TYR A 160 4.43 3.68 17.71
C TYR A 160 4.80 2.76 16.55
N HIS A 161 6.02 2.23 16.51
CA HIS A 161 6.38 1.26 15.49
C HIS A 161 5.68 -0.08 15.71
N PHE A 162 5.32 -0.41 16.96
CA PHE A 162 4.75 -1.69 17.34
C PHE A 162 3.23 -1.59 17.42
N GLN A 163 2.57 -1.94 16.33
CA GLN A 163 1.11 -1.88 16.21
C GLN A 163 0.47 -3.22 16.55
N GLY A 164 -0.80 -3.22 17.00
CA GLY A 164 -1.57 -4.45 17.22
C GLY A 164 -1.68 -4.99 18.65
N ALA A 165 -1.42 -4.19 19.70
CA ALA A 165 -1.67 -4.57 21.10
C ALA A 165 -2.66 -3.66 21.85
N ASN A 166 -2.83 -2.40 21.42
CA ASN A 166 -3.70 -1.40 22.06
C ASN A 166 -4.65 -0.68 21.08
N ASP A 167 -4.71 -1.12 19.82
CA ASP A 167 -5.63 -0.57 18.84
C ASP A 167 -7.04 -1.12 19.14
N GLY A 168 -7.90 -0.27 19.69
CA GLY A 168 -9.27 -0.59 20.06
C GLY A 168 -10.17 -1.00 18.87
N PRO A 169 -11.50 -0.74 18.93
CA PRO A 169 -12.57 -1.49 18.22
C PRO A 169 -12.55 -1.51 16.67
N ALA A 170 -11.51 -1.02 16.01
CA ALA A 170 -11.31 -1.03 14.57
C ALA A 170 -10.89 -2.40 13.97
N ASN A 171 -10.42 -3.36 14.79
CA ASN A 171 -10.10 -4.72 14.33
C ASN A 171 -10.68 -5.79 15.26
N ALA A 172 -11.80 -6.40 14.87
CA ALA A 172 -12.54 -7.36 15.70
C ALA A 172 -11.77 -8.66 16.04
N SER A 173 -10.69 -8.98 15.30
CA SER A 173 -9.85 -10.16 15.54
C SER A 173 -8.67 -9.90 16.51
N CYS A 174 -8.41 -8.62 16.81
CA CYS A 174 -7.37 -8.13 17.70
C CYS A 174 -7.95 -7.72 19.06
N THR A 175 -8.11 -8.69 19.97
CA THR A 175 -8.56 -8.38 21.34
C THR A 175 -7.37 -8.26 22.29
N ILE A 176 -7.55 -7.60 23.44
CA ILE A 176 -6.55 -7.54 24.52
C ILE A 176 -6.11 -8.94 24.99
N THR A 177 -6.95 -9.95 24.76
CA THR A 177 -6.70 -11.35 25.08
C THR A 177 -5.98 -12.13 23.97
N ASN A 178 -5.99 -11.62 22.74
CA ASN A 178 -5.40 -12.23 21.55
C ASN A 178 -4.51 -11.24 20.79
N THR A 179 -3.68 -10.48 21.52
CA THR A 179 -2.78 -9.46 20.93
C THR A 179 -1.74 -10.03 19.98
N GLU A 180 -1.59 -11.36 19.92
CA GLU A 180 -0.73 -12.06 18.96
C GLU A 180 -1.35 -12.14 17.55
N ASN A 181 -2.62 -11.76 17.40
CA ASN A 181 -3.34 -11.92 16.13
C ASN A 181 -3.09 -10.82 15.09
N CYS A 182 -2.64 -9.64 15.51
CA CYS A 182 -2.60 -8.46 14.64
C CYS A 182 -1.32 -7.62 14.82
N ARG A 183 -0.26 -8.21 15.38
CA ARG A 183 1.01 -7.51 15.53
C ARG A 183 1.62 -7.19 14.18
N SER A 184 2.07 -5.96 14.02
CA SER A 184 2.84 -5.54 12.86
C SER A 184 3.77 -4.41 13.26
N TRP A 185 4.91 -4.36 12.60
CA TRP A 185 5.77 -3.20 12.66
C TRP A 185 5.32 -2.20 11.61
N SER A 186 5.30 -0.91 11.93
CA SER A 186 4.89 0.17 11.03
C SER A 186 5.94 1.27 11.06
N LEU A 187 6.31 1.79 9.88
CA LEU A 187 7.33 2.82 9.76
C LEU A 187 6.87 4.13 10.40
N TYR A 188 5.68 4.62 10.06
CA TYR A 188 5.19 5.89 10.60
C TYR A 188 4.18 5.71 11.75
N GLY A 189 3.78 4.48 12.09
CA GLY A 189 2.74 4.18 13.07
C GLY A 189 1.36 4.70 12.66
N ASN A 190 1.07 4.79 11.36
CA ASN A 190 -0.21 5.28 10.81
C ASN A 190 -1.15 4.13 10.42
N ARG A 191 -0.59 2.97 10.10
CA ARG A 191 -1.30 1.80 9.58
C ARG A 191 -0.89 0.54 10.33
N THR A 192 -1.78 -0.44 10.28
CA THR A 192 -1.56 -1.77 10.84
C THR A 192 -1.78 -2.82 9.74
N SER A 193 -1.28 -4.03 9.96
CA SER A 193 -1.45 -5.11 8.98
C SER A 193 -2.93 -5.45 8.81
N THR A 194 -3.39 -5.50 7.56
CA THR A 194 -4.77 -5.90 7.27
C THR A 194 -4.94 -7.41 7.19
N ILE A 195 -3.84 -8.15 7.18
CA ILE A 195 -3.81 -9.61 7.11
C ILE A 195 -3.84 -10.14 8.55
N ASP A 196 -5.04 -10.52 9.00
CA ASP A 196 -5.25 -11.14 10.29
C ASP A 196 -4.88 -12.63 10.30
N ASN A 197 -4.87 -13.24 11.48
CA ASN A 197 -4.58 -14.66 11.62
C ASN A 197 -5.63 -15.56 10.96
N ALA A 198 -6.89 -15.13 10.90
CA ALA A 198 -7.95 -15.92 10.26
C ALA A 198 -7.73 -16.03 8.74
N ALA A 199 -7.38 -14.92 8.08
CA ALA A 199 -7.03 -14.89 6.67
C ALA A 199 -5.82 -15.79 6.36
N ILE A 200 -4.79 -15.77 7.22
CA ILE A 200 -3.62 -16.64 7.07
C ILE A 200 -3.99 -18.10 7.23
N VAL A 201 -4.69 -18.47 8.31
CA VAL A 201 -5.07 -19.87 8.58
C VAL A 201 -5.98 -20.41 7.49
N ASN A 202 -6.89 -19.58 6.96
CA ASN A 202 -7.75 -19.97 5.83
C ASN A 202 -6.97 -20.16 4.51
N ALA A 203 -5.84 -19.48 4.34
CA ALA A 203 -4.96 -19.63 3.19
C ALA A 203 -3.94 -20.78 3.34
N LEU A 204 -3.64 -21.20 4.58
CA LEU A 204 -2.70 -22.27 4.86
C LEU A 204 -3.30 -23.65 4.59
N HIS A 205 -2.52 -24.51 3.94
CA HIS A 205 -2.86 -25.92 3.85
C HIS A 205 -2.64 -26.61 5.20
N THR A 206 -3.49 -27.57 5.55
CA THR A 206 -3.43 -28.30 6.83
C THR A 206 -2.14 -29.08 7.03
N SER A 207 -1.44 -29.42 5.93
CA SER A 207 -0.13 -30.08 5.94
C SER A 207 1.03 -29.13 5.59
N ALA A 208 0.86 -27.82 5.78
CA ALA A 208 1.94 -26.87 5.51
C ALA A 208 3.15 -27.17 6.42
N PRO A 209 4.37 -27.24 5.86
CA PRO A 209 5.57 -27.48 6.64
C PRO A 209 5.82 -26.34 7.62
N SER A 210 6.58 -26.63 8.68
CA SER A 210 7.08 -25.61 9.58
C SER A 210 7.95 -24.63 8.81
N THR A 211 7.57 -23.35 8.84
CA THR A 211 8.33 -22.29 8.16
C THR A 211 7.89 -20.92 8.67
N GLY A 212 8.66 -19.90 8.36
CA GLY A 212 8.30 -18.52 8.60
C GLY A 212 7.93 -17.78 7.31
N PHE A 213 7.18 -16.69 7.42
CA PHE A 213 6.92 -15.78 6.30
C PHE A 213 7.03 -14.32 6.74
N VAL A 214 7.58 -13.49 5.88
CA VAL A 214 7.56 -12.02 6.00
C VAL A 214 6.53 -11.49 5.03
N ILE A 215 5.73 -10.57 5.52
CA ILE A 215 4.68 -9.87 4.81
C ILE A 215 5.05 -8.40 4.83
N VAL A 216 5.21 -7.80 3.66
CA VAL A 216 5.49 -6.36 3.51
C VAL A 216 4.32 -5.72 2.79
N GLU A 217 3.54 -4.92 3.51
CA GLU A 217 2.43 -4.12 3.01
C GLU A 217 2.88 -2.66 2.89
N ILE A 218 2.70 -2.04 1.72
CA ILE A 218 3.00 -0.61 1.56
C ILE A 218 1.70 0.13 1.26
N TYR A 219 1.37 1.08 2.12
CA TYR A 219 0.22 1.96 2.00
C TYR A 219 0.65 3.24 1.30
N HIS A 220 0.05 3.53 0.15
CA HIS A 220 0.29 4.79 -0.57
C HIS A 220 -1.03 5.42 -1.03
N ALA A 221 -1.28 6.65 -0.59
CA ALA A 221 -2.37 7.49 -1.00
C ALA A 221 -2.02 8.15 -2.33
N HIS A 222 -2.65 7.69 -3.41
CA HIS A 222 -2.46 8.21 -4.75
C HIS A 222 -3.43 9.38 -5.01
N PRO A 223 -2.97 10.64 -5.01
CA PRO A 223 -3.84 11.76 -5.40
C PRO A 223 -4.12 11.70 -6.90
N HIS A 224 -5.35 12.03 -7.29
CA HIS A 224 -5.69 12.09 -8.71
C HIS A 224 -4.86 13.15 -9.43
N PHE A 225 -4.20 12.76 -10.52
CA PHE A 225 -3.37 13.63 -11.32
C PHE A 225 -4.19 14.75 -11.98
N THR A 226 -5.33 14.40 -12.56
CA THR A 226 -6.21 15.34 -13.27
C THR A 226 -7.31 15.94 -12.40
N SER A 227 -7.62 15.30 -11.25
CA SER A 227 -8.78 15.61 -10.40
C SER A 227 -10.14 15.61 -11.13
N LEU A 228 -10.21 15.17 -12.40
CA LEU A 228 -11.40 15.22 -13.23
C LEU A 228 -12.39 14.09 -12.92
N PHE A 229 -11.88 12.95 -12.45
CA PHE A 229 -12.65 11.71 -12.25
C PHE A 229 -13.03 11.44 -10.80
N THR A 230 -13.06 12.47 -9.94
CA THR A 230 -13.54 12.33 -8.56
C THR A 230 -15.06 12.18 -8.54
N ILE A 231 -15.55 10.95 -8.50
CA ILE A 231 -16.98 10.63 -8.44
C ILE A 231 -17.36 10.34 -6.99
N GLY A 232 -17.40 11.38 -6.15
CA GLY A 232 -17.79 11.27 -4.74
C GLY A 232 -17.06 10.14 -4.00
N GLU A 233 -17.82 9.23 -3.39
CA GLU A 233 -17.30 8.05 -2.69
C GLU A 233 -16.90 6.89 -3.62
N PHE A 234 -17.33 6.89 -4.89
CA PHE A 234 -17.08 5.78 -5.81
C PHE A 234 -15.61 5.76 -6.30
N ILE A 235 -15.03 6.94 -6.55
CA ILE A 235 -13.60 7.10 -6.84
C ILE A 235 -13.07 8.22 -5.94
N PRO A 236 -12.68 7.88 -4.68
CA PRO A 236 -12.20 8.86 -3.73
C PRO A 236 -10.84 9.42 -4.16
N ASN A 237 -10.57 10.67 -3.77
CA ASN A 237 -9.26 11.30 -3.93
C ASN A 237 -8.72 11.66 -2.54
N PRO A 238 -7.62 11.04 -2.07
CA PRO A 238 -6.75 10.11 -2.79
C PRO A 238 -7.31 8.67 -2.88
N ILE A 239 -6.84 7.90 -3.88
CA ILE A 239 -7.06 6.45 -3.97
C ILE A 239 -6.00 5.75 -3.12
N GLN A 240 -6.44 4.91 -2.18
CA GLN A 240 -5.51 4.15 -1.34
C GLN A 240 -4.98 2.91 -2.08
N LEU A 241 -3.68 2.87 -2.33
CA LEU A 241 -2.95 1.68 -2.76
C LEU A 241 -2.50 0.87 -1.54
N ARG A 242 -2.58 -0.46 -1.68
CA ARG A 242 -2.01 -1.44 -0.74
C ARG A 242 -1.47 -2.68 -1.46
N PRO A 243 -0.40 -2.55 -2.27
CA PRO A 243 0.37 -3.71 -2.68
C PRO A 243 0.97 -4.39 -1.44
N PHE A 244 1.01 -5.71 -1.48
CA PHE A 244 1.66 -6.52 -0.45
C PHE A 244 2.42 -7.68 -1.10
N THR A 245 3.47 -8.12 -0.44
CA THR A 245 4.26 -9.28 -0.86
C THR A 245 4.56 -10.16 0.33
N ILE A 246 4.56 -11.48 0.08
CA ILE A 246 4.86 -12.51 1.07
C ILE A 246 6.08 -13.30 0.59
N PHE A 247 7.11 -13.44 1.43
CA PHE A 247 8.29 -14.28 1.19
C PHE A 247 8.54 -15.22 2.37
N PRO A 248 9.08 -16.43 2.14
CA PRO A 248 9.45 -17.32 3.23
C PRO A 248 10.64 -16.75 4.02
N VAL A 249 10.65 -16.87 5.34
CA VAL A 249 11.77 -16.50 6.22
C VAL A 249 12.10 -17.69 7.12
N PRO A 250 13.08 -18.53 6.75
CA PRO A 250 13.41 -19.72 7.53
C PRO A 250 13.85 -19.42 8.97
N ALA A 251 14.43 -18.24 9.22
CA ALA A 251 14.83 -17.83 10.56
C ALA A 251 13.63 -17.67 11.53
N ALA A 252 12.42 -17.46 11.01
CA ALA A 252 11.19 -17.35 11.80
C ALA A 252 10.46 -18.70 11.96
N GLU A 253 11.10 -19.82 11.63
CA GLU A 253 10.54 -21.15 11.85
C GLU A 253 10.34 -21.43 13.36
N PRO A 254 9.14 -21.82 13.81
CA PRO A 254 8.91 -22.18 15.20
C PRO A 254 9.66 -23.46 15.59
N ARG A 255 10.67 -23.35 16.45
CA ARG A 255 11.41 -24.50 17.00
C ARG A 255 10.51 -25.39 17.87
#